data_AF-A0A6N8G4U3-F1
#
_entry.id   AF-A0A6N8G4U3-F1
#
_cell.length_a   1.000
_cell.length_b   1.000
_cell.length_c   1.000
_cell.angle_alpha   90.00
_cell.angle_beta   90.00
_cell.angle_gamma   90.00
#
_symmetry.space_group_name_H-M   'P 1'
#
loop_
_entity.id
_entity.type
_entity.pdbx_description
1 polymer ?
#
loop_
_entity_poly.entity_id
_entity_poly.type
_entity_poly.pdbx_seq_one_letter_code
_entity_poly.pdbx_strand_id
1 'polypeptide(L)'
;MPTDDSGPRPRPAPFLRVVRGDPAPEEAAALVAVLTARARAARAARAAARGDEEGPPPSGWRDRSRLLGLPPAPGPGAWRAACRPR
;
A
#
# COMPACT_ATOMS: atom_id res chain seq x y z
N MET A 1 -31.08 -40.91 3.15
CA MET A 1 -31.18 -39.46 3.41
C MET A 1 -29.77 -38.94 3.56
N PRO A 2 -29.17 -38.32 2.53
CA PRO A 2 -27.87 -37.66 2.71
C PRO A 2 -28.11 -36.37 3.48
N THR A 3 -27.58 -36.27 4.70
CA THR A 3 -27.53 -35.00 5.44
C THR A 3 -26.52 -34.10 4.76
N ASP A 4 -26.98 -32.94 4.30
CA ASP A 4 -26.15 -31.87 3.75
C ASP A 4 -25.19 -31.36 4.84
N ASP A 5 -23.94 -31.81 4.80
CA ASP A 5 -22.83 -31.31 5.62
C ASP A 5 -22.37 -29.94 5.09
N SER A 6 -23.25 -28.96 5.15
CA SER A 6 -22.95 -27.58 4.80
C SER A 6 -22.38 -26.85 6.02
N GLY A 7 -21.20 -27.26 6.48
CA GLY A 7 -20.41 -26.49 7.43
C GLY A 7 -20.06 -25.10 6.85
N PRO A 8 -19.98 -24.04 7.67
CA PRO A 8 -19.66 -22.70 7.18
C PRO A 8 -18.27 -22.69 6.53
N ARG A 9 -18.24 -22.46 5.20
CA ARG A 9 -16.99 -22.36 4.46
C ARG A 9 -16.16 -21.18 4.99
N PRO A 10 -14.84 -21.35 5.19
CA PRO A 10 -13.97 -20.26 5.63
C PRO A 10 -14.03 -19.14 4.60
N ARG A 11 -14.57 -17.98 4.99
CA ARG A 11 -14.57 -16.80 4.13
C ARG A 11 -13.15 -16.25 4.04
N PRO A 12 -12.70 -15.81 2.86
CA PRO A 12 -11.39 -15.18 2.73
C PRO A 12 -11.32 -13.95 3.64
N ALA A 13 -10.12 -13.72 4.21
CA ALA A 13 -9.89 -12.58 5.07
C ALA A 13 -10.18 -11.26 4.31
N PRO A 14 -10.80 -10.26 4.98
CA PRO A 14 -11.16 -9.02 4.32
C PRO A 14 -9.91 -8.24 3.87
N PHE A 15 -9.97 -7.64 2.68
CA PHE A 15 -8.88 -6.84 2.12
C PHE A 15 -8.61 -5.53 2.90
N LEU A 16 -9.64 -4.97 3.53
CA LEU A 16 -9.58 -3.77 4.35
C LEU A 16 -10.42 -3.99 5.62
N ARG A 17 -9.97 -3.45 6.74
CA ARG A 17 -10.69 -3.51 8.03
C ARG A 17 -10.67 -2.14 8.68
N VAL A 18 -11.85 -1.65 9.06
CA VAL A 18 -11.98 -0.46 9.92
C VAL A 18 -11.57 -0.88 11.34
N VAL A 19 -10.55 -0.23 11.89
CA VAL A 19 -10.05 -0.53 13.24
C VAL A 19 -10.76 0.35 14.29
N ARG A 20 -11.23 1.53 13.89
CA ARG A 20 -11.92 2.50 14.74
C ARG A 20 -12.86 3.37 13.90
N GLY A 21 -13.99 3.76 14.49
CA GLY A 21 -15.02 4.58 13.86
C GLY A 21 -16.08 3.74 13.16
N ASP A 22 -17.18 4.39 12.77
CA ASP A 22 -18.29 3.81 12.02
C ASP A 22 -18.55 4.70 10.79
N PRO A 23 -17.82 4.50 9.68
CA PRO A 23 -17.95 5.36 8.51
C PRO A 23 -19.30 5.12 7.84
N ALA A 24 -19.90 6.20 7.33
CA ALA A 24 -21.06 6.07 6.48
C ALA A 24 -20.72 5.27 5.20
N PRO A 25 -21.68 4.58 4.58
CA PRO A 25 -21.45 3.81 3.36
C PRO A 25 -20.77 4.62 2.24
N GLU A 26 -21.14 5.89 2.12
CA GLU A 26 -20.59 6.83 1.14
C GLU A 26 -19.11 7.13 1.41
N GLU A 27 -18.73 7.28 2.67
CA GLU A 27 -17.35 7.52 3.08
C GLU A 27 -16.48 6.29 2.84
N ALA A 28 -16.99 5.10 3.18
CA ALA A 28 -16.30 3.84 2.89
C ALA A 28 -16.09 3.65 1.38
N ALA A 29 -17.11 3.96 0.57
CA ALA A 29 -17.01 3.91 -0.90
C ALA A 29 -15.97 4.91 -1.44
N ALA A 30 -15.97 6.15 -0.92
CA ALA A 30 -15.00 7.17 -1.28
C ALA A 30 -13.56 6.72 -0.97
N LEU A 31 -13.33 6.13 0.21
CA LEU A 31 -12.02 5.58 0.59
C LEU A 31 -11.56 4.47 -0.36
N VAL A 32 -12.45 3.52 -0.67
CA VAL A 32 -12.14 2.42 -1.61
C VAL A 32 -11.82 2.96 -3.00
N ALA A 33 -12.57 3.96 -3.49
CA ALA A 33 -12.34 4.58 -4.78
C ALA A 33 -10.96 5.23 -4.85
N VAL A 34 -10.59 6.04 -3.84
CA VAL A 34 -9.28 6.70 -3.76
C VAL A 34 -8.13 5.68 -3.69
N LEU A 35 -8.25 4.66 -2.83
CA LEU A 35 -7.23 3.61 -2.70
C LEU A 35 -7.05 2.84 -4.01
N THR A 36 -8.14 2.52 -4.70
CA THR A 36 -8.11 1.83 -5.99
C THR A 36 -7.44 2.69 -7.06
N ALA A 37 -7.81 3.97 -7.15
CA ALA A 37 -7.22 4.91 -8.09
C ALA A 37 -5.70 5.04 -7.88
N ARG A 38 -5.27 5.20 -6.62
CA ARG A 38 -3.85 5.29 -6.26
C ARG A 38 -3.10 3.99 -6.56
N ALA A 39 -3.72 2.83 -6.31
CA ALA A 39 -3.12 1.54 -6.63
C ALA A 39 -2.97 1.32 -8.15
N ARG A 40 -3.92 1.80 -8.96
CA ARG A 40 -3.81 1.78 -10.43
C ARG A 40 -2.70 2.72 -10.91
N ALA A 41 -2.64 3.95 -10.42
CA ALA A 41 -1.58 4.90 -10.75
C ALA A 41 -0.18 4.35 -10.41
N ALA A 42 -0.02 3.71 -9.25
CA ALA A 42 1.24 3.08 -8.86
C ALA A 42 1.61 1.88 -9.77
N ARG A 43 0.64 1.12 -10.28
CA ARG A 43 0.91 0.05 -11.26
C ARG A 43 1.35 0.63 -12.60
N ALA A 44 0.66 1.67 -13.08
CA ALA A 44 1.03 2.35 -14.32
C ALA A 44 2.44 2.97 -14.23
N ALA A 45 2.77 3.64 -13.14
CA ALA A 45 4.10 4.21 -12.92
C ALA A 45 5.21 3.12 -12.93
N ARG A 46 4.95 1.95 -12.32
CA ARG A 46 5.89 0.82 -12.37
C ARG A 46 6.02 0.22 -13.77
N ALA A 47 4.94 0.19 -14.54
CA ALA A 47 4.98 -0.29 -15.93
C ALA A 47 5.79 0.67 -16.81
N ALA A 48 5.61 1.98 -16.65
CA ALA A 48 6.40 2.99 -17.34
C ALA A 48 7.89 2.92 -16.97
N ALA A 49 8.21 2.76 -15.68
CA ALA A 49 9.59 2.65 -15.20
C ALA A 49 10.30 1.35 -15.62
N ARG A 50 9.59 0.32 -16.09
CA ARG A 50 10.22 -0.91 -16.61
C ARG A 50 10.83 -0.73 -18.01
N GLY A 51 10.57 0.40 -18.67
CA GLY A 51 11.18 0.76 -19.95
C GLY A 51 12.60 1.32 -19.84
N ASP A 52 12.98 1.79 -18.64
CA ASP A 52 14.32 2.30 -18.33
C ASP A 52 14.98 1.33 -17.33
N GLU A 53 16.16 0.79 -17.63
CA GLU A 53 16.81 -0.32 -16.89
C GLU A 53 17.19 -0.03 -15.42
N GLU A 54 16.89 1.16 -14.88
CA GLU A 54 17.06 1.46 -13.46
C GLU A 54 15.78 1.08 -12.68
N GLY A 55 15.80 -0.08 -12.02
CA GLY A 55 14.70 -0.53 -11.17
C GLY A 55 14.24 0.54 -10.16
N PRO A 56 12.96 0.55 -9.75
CA PRO A 56 12.42 1.60 -8.90
C PRO A 56 13.19 1.66 -7.56
N PRO A 57 13.49 2.87 -7.04
CA PRO A 57 14.18 2.98 -5.78
C PRO A 57 13.40 2.25 -4.68
N PRO A 58 14.09 1.60 -3.72
CA PRO A 58 13.43 0.90 -2.63
C PRO A 58 12.47 1.87 -1.93
N SER A 59 11.29 1.36 -1.54
CA SER A 59 10.31 2.22 -0.88
C SER A 59 10.96 2.83 0.36
N GLY A 60 10.76 4.13 0.59
CA GLY A 60 11.31 4.79 1.78
C GLY A 60 10.77 4.25 3.12
N TRP A 61 9.83 3.30 3.08
CA TRP A 61 9.35 2.52 4.23
C TRP A 61 10.17 1.24 4.47
N ARG A 62 10.78 0.68 3.41
CA ARG A 62 11.68 -0.49 3.47
C ARG A 62 13.14 -0.10 3.65
N ASP A 63 13.44 1.19 3.67
CA ASP A 63 14.78 1.70 3.87
C ASP A 63 15.24 1.47 5.33
N ARG A 64 16.12 0.48 5.52
CA ARG A 64 16.67 0.13 6.84
C ARG A 64 17.47 1.27 7.47
N SER A 65 18.00 2.21 6.68
CA SER A 65 18.71 3.37 7.24
C SER A 65 17.79 4.19 8.15
N ARG A 66 16.49 4.24 7.86
CA ARG A 66 15.50 4.95 8.66
C ARG A 66 15.17 4.24 9.97
N LEU A 67 15.21 2.91 10.00
CA LEU A 67 15.08 2.12 11.23
C LEU A 67 16.30 2.29 12.16
N LEU A 68 17.47 2.52 11.56
CA LEU A 68 18.72 2.73 12.30
C LEU A 68 18.98 4.22 12.63
N GLY A 69 18.09 5.13 12.23
CA GLY A 69 18.25 6.57 12.46
C GLY A 69 19.43 7.20 11.72
N LEU A 70 19.94 6.54 10.67
CA LEU A 70 21.09 7.02 9.91
C LEU A 70 20.75 8.30 9.15
N PRO A 71 21.74 9.20 8.95
CA PRO A 71 21.55 10.39 8.13
C PRO A 71 21.26 10.00 6.67
N PRO A 72 20.45 10.80 5.94
CA PRO A 72 20.16 10.53 4.53
C PRO A 72 21.44 10.57 3.70
N ALA A 73 21.67 9.53 2.89
CA ALA A 73 22.80 9.48 1.98
C ALA A 73 22.65 10.53 0.86
N PRO A 74 23.75 11.19 0.44
CA PRO A 74 23.71 12.14 -0.67
C PRO A 74 23.37 11.42 -1.98
N GLY A 75 22.45 12.00 -2.75
CA GLY A 75 22.03 11.45 -4.03
C GLY A 75 20.75 12.08 -4.57
N PRO A 76 20.33 11.71 -5.80
CA PRO A 76 19.10 12.19 -6.40
C PRO A 76 17.89 11.97 -5.48
N GLY A 77 17.18 13.04 -5.14
CA GLY A 77 16.00 12.98 -4.28
C GLY A 77 16.27 12.97 -2.77
N ALA A 78 17.55 12.95 -2.32
CA ALA A 78 17.91 12.95 -0.89
C ALA A 78 17.30 14.14 -0.11
N TRP A 79 17.32 15.34 -0.70
CA TRP A 79 16.69 16.54 -0.13
C TRP A 79 15.19 16.38 0.14
N ARG A 80 14.46 15.74 -0.79
CA ARG A 80 13.01 15.50 -0.61
C ARG A 80 12.73 14.41 0.41
N ALA A 81 13.65 13.45 0.59
CA ALA A 81 13.53 12.41 1.60
C ALA A 81 13.74 12.95 3.02
N ALA A 82 14.62 13.95 3.19
CA ALA A 82 14.87 14.59 4.47
C ALA A 82 13.64 15.30 5.07
N CYS A 83 12.73 15.80 4.23
CA CYS A 83 11.49 16.47 4.68
C CYS A 83 10.34 15.52 5.00
N ARG A 84 10.53 14.20 4.90
CA ARG A 84 9.46 13.22 5.21
C ARG A 84 9.37 13.00 6.72
N PRO A 85 8.17 12.77 7.26
CA PRO A 85 8.01 12.34 8.66
C PRO A 85 8.88 11.11 8.94
N ARG A 86 9.44 11.07 10.15
CA ARG A 86 10.12 9.89 10.70
C ARG A 86 9.11 8.88 11.20
#